data_AF-A0A315EWE9-F1
#
_entry.id   AF-A0A315EWE9-F1
#
_cell.length_a   1.000
_cell.length_b   1.000
_cell.length_c   1.000
_cell.angle_alpha   90.00
_cell.angle_beta   90.00
_cell.angle_gamma   90.00
#
_symmetry.space_group_name_H-M   'P 1'
#
loop_
_entity.id
_entity.type
_entity.pdbx_description
1 polymer ?
#
loop_
_entity_poly.entity_id
_entity_poly.type
_entity_poly.pdbx_seq_one_letter_code
_entity_poly.pdbx_strand_id
1 'polypeptide(L)'
;MFSKVGASSKHGAIQQEALSGSNSDLPDSDMPDLAESLVQKMRATRQPIPGIGHNIHKPVDPRAPRLFEIAAQNGLSGRYVRLMQEVAMAAERALNKPGQLPVNATGALGAIASEMGISWRLCRGLAVIGRSIGLVGHIAEELRNPIAREIWERTEQECSSHVQW
;
A
#
# COMPACT_ATOMS: atom_id res chain seq x y z
N MET A 1 -1.69 3.92 14.05
CA MET A 1 -2.52 3.19 13.06
C MET A 1 -2.99 4.08 11.89
N PHE A 2 -3.23 5.38 12.09
CA PHE A 2 -3.73 6.32 11.07
C PHE A 2 -2.73 6.73 9.96
N SER A 3 -1.42 6.57 10.15
CA SER A 3 -0.42 7.01 9.14
C SER A 3 -0.47 6.21 7.82
N LYS A 4 -0.99 4.98 7.84
CA LYS A 4 -1.11 4.14 6.63
C LYS A 4 -2.32 4.49 5.76
N VAL A 5 -3.33 5.19 6.30
CA VAL A 5 -4.53 5.60 5.53
C VAL A 5 -4.20 6.73 4.56
N GLY A 6 -3.33 7.66 4.95
CA GLY A 6 -2.84 8.73 4.07
C GLY A 6 -1.92 8.24 2.94
N ALA A 7 -1.39 7.03 3.07
CA ALA A 7 -0.48 6.46 2.09
C ALA A 7 -1.23 6.13 0.80
N SER A 8 -2.39 5.43 0.84
CA SER A 8 -3.14 4.93 -0.33
C SER A 8 -3.33 5.96 -1.47
N SER A 9 -3.70 7.21 -1.13
CA SER A 9 -3.87 8.27 -2.13
C SER A 9 -2.59 8.65 -2.89
N LYS A 10 -1.42 8.63 -2.24
CA LYS A 10 -0.16 9.02 -2.88
C LYS A 10 0.34 7.97 -3.88
N HIS A 11 -0.08 6.71 -3.70
CA HIS A 11 0.25 5.60 -4.60
C HIS A 11 -0.41 5.76 -5.97
N GLY A 12 -1.74 5.87 -5.97
CA GLY A 12 -2.51 6.07 -7.19
C GLY A 12 -2.18 7.41 -7.85
N ALA A 13 -1.86 8.45 -7.07
CA ALA A 13 -1.50 9.76 -7.61
C ALA A 13 -0.29 9.67 -8.54
N ILE A 14 0.81 9.06 -8.09
CA ILE A 14 2.05 8.99 -8.87
C ILE A 14 1.82 8.20 -10.16
N GLN A 15 1.10 7.08 -10.10
CA GLN A 15 0.86 6.26 -11.29
C GLN A 15 -0.08 6.95 -12.28
N GLN A 16 -1.19 7.51 -11.79
CA GLN A 16 -2.16 8.22 -12.64
C GLN A 16 -1.57 9.48 -13.24
N GLU A 17 -0.77 10.24 -12.48
CA GLU A 17 -0.05 11.42 -12.99
C GLU A 17 1.02 11.00 -14.00
N ALA A 18 1.79 9.94 -13.73
CA ALA A 18 2.85 9.47 -14.61
C ALA A 18 2.36 8.98 -15.98
N LEU A 19 1.15 8.42 -16.04
CA LEU A 19 0.51 7.93 -17.28
C LEU A 19 -0.57 8.90 -17.80
N SER A 20 -0.55 10.16 -17.37
CA SER A 20 -1.42 11.22 -17.88
C SER A 20 -0.69 12.14 -18.86
N GLY A 21 -1.45 12.93 -19.62
CA GLY A 21 -0.88 13.90 -20.57
C GLY A 21 -0.02 13.22 -21.63
N SER A 22 1.20 13.71 -21.84
CA SER A 22 2.11 13.22 -22.88
C SER A 22 2.51 11.73 -22.75
N ASN A 23 2.28 11.11 -21.59
CA ASN A 23 2.59 9.70 -21.35
C ASN A 23 1.36 8.79 -21.49
N SER A 24 0.19 9.32 -21.85
CA SER A 24 -1.05 8.54 -22.01
C SER A 24 -0.86 7.39 -22.99
N ASP A 25 -0.07 7.59 -24.04
CA ASP A 25 0.16 6.62 -25.11
C ASP A 25 1.60 6.09 -25.13
N LEU A 26 2.32 6.23 -24.00
CA LEU A 26 3.71 5.81 -23.88
C LEU A 26 3.87 4.30 -24.19
N PRO A 27 4.73 3.91 -25.15
CA PRO A 27 4.92 2.53 -25.51
C PRO A 27 5.32 1.67 -24.32
N ASP A 28 4.86 0.43 -24.35
CA ASP A 28 5.15 -0.55 -23.31
C ASP A 28 6.67 -0.85 -23.18
N SER A 29 7.46 -0.59 -24.22
CA SER A 29 8.93 -0.67 -24.19
C SER A 29 9.58 0.38 -23.28
N ASP A 30 8.93 1.53 -23.10
CA ASP A 30 9.51 2.72 -22.48
C ASP A 30 9.10 2.83 -21.00
N MET A 31 8.26 1.90 -20.53
CA MET A 31 7.77 1.82 -19.16
C MET A 31 8.89 1.64 -18.11
N PRO A 32 9.97 0.86 -18.37
CA PRO A 32 11.12 0.79 -17.48
C PRO A 32 11.81 2.15 -17.29
N ASP A 33 12.01 2.92 -18.37
CA ASP A 33 12.66 4.24 -18.31
C ASP A 33 11.81 5.26 -17.56
N LEU A 34 10.48 5.21 -17.73
CA LEU A 34 9.54 5.99 -16.95
C LEU A 34 9.63 5.63 -15.46
N ALA A 35 9.65 4.34 -15.13
CA ALA A 35 9.77 3.87 -13.76
C ALA A 35 11.07 4.33 -13.10
N GLU A 36 12.20 4.24 -13.82
CA GLU A 36 13.49 4.74 -13.34
C GLU A 36 13.46 6.24 -13.10
N SER A 37 12.90 7.01 -14.04
CA SER A 37 12.75 8.46 -13.90
C SER A 37 11.92 8.84 -12.67
N LEU A 38 10.82 8.13 -12.41
CA LEU A 38 9.99 8.32 -11.21
C LEU A 38 10.78 8.04 -9.94
N VAL A 39 11.46 6.88 -9.88
CA VAL A 39 12.27 6.49 -8.71
C VAL A 39 13.36 7.52 -8.44
N GLN A 40 14.08 7.99 -9.47
CA GLN A 40 15.12 9.00 -9.29
C GLN A 40 14.56 10.34 -8.79
N LYS A 41 13.39 10.78 -9.30
CA LYS A 41 12.71 11.99 -8.80
C LYS A 41 12.38 11.87 -7.31
N MET A 42 11.87 10.72 -6.86
CA MET A 42 11.55 10.50 -5.44
C MET A 42 12.81 10.45 -4.58
N ARG A 43 13.89 9.84 -5.08
CA ARG A 43 15.18 9.81 -4.40
C ARG A 43 15.81 11.20 -4.27
N ALA A 44 15.80 11.99 -5.34
CA ALA A 44 16.31 13.36 -5.34
C ALA A 44 15.60 14.23 -4.30
N THR A 45 14.30 14.00 -4.11
CA THR A 45 13.48 14.69 -3.10
C THR A 45 13.47 14.02 -1.72
N ARG A 46 14.25 12.95 -1.53
CA ARG A 46 14.31 12.12 -0.32
C ARG A 46 12.94 11.63 0.16
N GLN A 47 11.99 11.46 -0.76
CA GLN A 47 10.67 10.94 -0.45
C GLN A 47 10.68 9.40 -0.52
N PRO A 48 9.93 8.72 0.36
CA PRO A 48 9.72 7.29 0.23
C PRO A 48 8.95 7.00 -1.06
N ILE A 49 9.30 5.91 -1.74
CA ILE A 49 8.62 5.45 -2.96
C ILE A 49 7.28 4.80 -2.55
N PRO A 50 6.12 5.38 -2.89
CA PRO A 50 4.85 4.85 -2.47
C PRO A 50 4.63 3.48 -3.09
N GLY A 51 4.26 2.52 -2.25
CA GLY A 51 3.77 1.21 -2.68
C GLY A 51 4.84 0.16 -2.66
N ILE A 52 6.06 0.59 -2.35
CA ILE A 52 7.27 -0.19 -2.36
C ILE A 52 7.80 -0.32 -0.93
N GLY A 53 8.16 -1.54 -0.57
CA GLY A 53 8.70 -1.89 0.72
C GLY A 53 7.63 -2.25 1.76
N HIS A 54 8.06 -3.11 2.70
CA HIS A 54 7.30 -3.50 3.88
C HIS A 54 8.27 -3.87 5.01
N ASN A 55 7.92 -3.55 6.26
CA ASN A 55 8.82 -3.77 7.40
C ASN A 55 8.98 -5.26 7.74
N ILE A 56 7.87 -6.01 7.66
CA ILE A 56 7.80 -7.44 8.03
C ILE A 56 7.89 -8.34 6.80
N HIS A 57 6.97 -8.18 5.85
CA HIS A 57 6.92 -8.99 4.63
C HIS A 57 8.07 -8.68 3.67
N LYS A 58 9.09 -9.54 3.71
CA LYS A 58 10.19 -9.63 2.75
C LYS A 58 10.49 -11.11 2.51
N PRO A 59 10.77 -11.54 1.27
CA PRO A 59 10.95 -10.72 0.07
C PRO A 59 9.63 -10.29 -0.61
N VAL A 60 8.49 -10.86 -0.21
CA VAL A 60 7.19 -10.66 -0.87
C VAL A 60 6.12 -10.31 0.17
N ASP A 61 5.28 -9.32 -0.11
CA ASP A 61 3.99 -9.13 0.58
C ASP A 61 2.96 -10.09 -0.04
N PRO A 62 2.50 -11.14 0.68
CA PRO A 62 1.68 -12.21 0.08
C PRO A 62 0.34 -11.69 -0.47
N ARG A 63 -0.11 -10.50 -0.03
CA ARG A 63 -1.35 -9.89 -0.50
C ARG A 63 -1.22 -9.35 -1.92
N ALA A 64 -0.06 -8.80 -2.28
CA ALA A 64 0.10 -8.13 -3.57
C ALA A 64 0.01 -9.11 -4.75
N PRO A 65 0.71 -10.27 -4.78
CA PRO A 65 0.54 -11.27 -5.84
C PRO A 65 -0.91 -11.75 -5.96
N ARG A 66 -1.58 -12.00 -4.83
CA ARG A 66 -2.98 -12.46 -4.86
C ARG A 66 -3.93 -11.40 -5.42
N LEU A 67 -3.71 -10.13 -5.08
CA LEU A 67 -4.48 -9.02 -5.65
C LEU A 67 -4.26 -8.90 -7.15
N PHE A 68 -3.01 -9.02 -7.62
CA PHE A 68 -2.71 -8.99 -9.06
C PHE A 68 -3.28 -10.19 -9.81
N GLU A 69 -3.27 -11.37 -9.22
CA GLU A 69 -3.89 -12.56 -9.80
C GLU A 69 -5.41 -12.36 -9.99
N ILE A 70 -6.10 -11.86 -8.96
CA ILE A 70 -7.53 -11.53 -9.05
C ILE A 70 -7.77 -10.44 -10.10
N ALA A 71 -6.90 -9.42 -10.17
CA ALA A 71 -7.00 -8.38 -11.17
C ALA A 71 -6.87 -8.96 -12.59
N ALA A 72 -5.89 -9.82 -12.84
CA ALA A 72 -5.69 -10.51 -14.11
C ALA A 72 -6.91 -11.36 -14.50
N GLN A 73 -7.48 -12.12 -13.56
CA GLN A 73 -8.71 -12.91 -13.77
C GLN A 73 -9.90 -12.04 -14.21
N ASN A 74 -9.90 -10.75 -13.87
CA ASN A 74 -10.97 -9.80 -14.22
C ASN A 74 -10.56 -8.84 -15.37
N GLY A 75 -9.45 -9.09 -16.06
CA GLY A 75 -8.98 -8.23 -17.15
C GLY A 75 -8.40 -6.87 -16.70
N LEU A 76 -8.06 -6.72 -15.42
CA LEU A 76 -7.53 -5.50 -14.80
C LEU A 76 -6.01 -5.58 -14.54
N SER A 77 -5.26 -6.24 -15.40
CA SER A 77 -3.79 -6.34 -15.32
C SER A 77 -3.13 -5.56 -16.46
N GLY A 78 -3.44 -4.27 -16.55
CA GLY A 78 -2.96 -3.38 -17.60
C GLY A 78 -1.69 -2.60 -17.25
N ARG A 79 -1.62 -1.37 -17.75
CA ARG A 79 -0.40 -0.54 -17.75
C ARG A 79 -0.05 0.03 -16.37
N TYR A 80 -1.03 0.27 -15.49
CA TYR A 80 -0.78 0.71 -14.11
C TYR A 80 -0.19 -0.41 -13.26
N VAL A 81 -0.72 -1.63 -13.40
CA VAL A 81 -0.16 -2.83 -12.75
C VAL A 81 1.28 -3.06 -13.22
N ARG A 82 1.52 -2.96 -14.52
CA ARG A 82 2.86 -3.12 -15.08
C ARG A 82 3.82 -2.02 -14.60
N LEU A 83 3.40 -0.75 -14.62
CA LEU A 83 4.20 0.36 -14.11
C LEU A 83 4.57 0.17 -12.63
N MET A 84 3.64 -0.33 -11.80
CA MET A 84 3.91 -0.61 -10.38
C MET A 84 4.99 -1.70 -10.21
N GLN A 85 5.00 -2.71 -11.07
CA GLN A 85 6.03 -3.76 -11.08
C GLN A 85 7.39 -3.21 -11.54
N GLU A 86 7.41 -2.42 -12.61
CA GLU A 86 8.63 -1.74 -13.09
C GLU A 86 9.23 -0.80 -12.04
N VAL A 87 8.38 -0.03 -11.34
CA VAL A 87 8.79 0.83 -10.22
C VAL A 87 9.40 0.03 -9.08
N ALA A 88 8.89 -1.17 -8.79
CA ALA A 88 9.48 -2.04 -7.77
C ALA A 88 10.89 -2.47 -8.17
N MET A 89 11.08 -2.93 -9.41
CA MET A 89 12.39 -3.33 -9.92
C MET A 89 13.38 -2.16 -9.96
N ALA A 90 12.94 -0.99 -10.44
CA ALA A 90 13.75 0.23 -10.47
C ALA A 90 14.13 0.69 -9.05
N ALA A 91 13.22 0.58 -8.08
CA ALA A 91 13.50 0.92 -6.68
C ALA A 91 14.56 0.01 -6.05
N GLU A 92 14.51 -1.30 -6.32
CA GLU A 92 15.52 -2.25 -5.84
C GLU A 92 16.91 -1.95 -6.39
N ARG A 93 17.00 -1.68 -7.71
CA ARG A 93 18.25 -1.26 -8.37
C ARG A 93 18.78 0.03 -7.77
N ALA A 94 17.94 1.07 -7.69
CA ALA A 94 18.36 2.41 -7.26
C ALA A 94 18.77 2.48 -5.78
N LEU A 95 18.20 1.63 -4.92
CA LEU A 95 18.49 1.60 -3.48
C LEU A 95 19.46 0.47 -3.08
N ASN A 96 19.96 -0.31 -4.04
CA ASN A 96 20.82 -1.48 -3.82
C ASN A 96 20.23 -2.44 -2.76
N LYS A 97 18.94 -2.76 -2.92
CA LYS A 97 18.14 -3.55 -1.96
C LYS A 97 17.38 -4.69 -2.67
N PRO A 98 18.09 -5.62 -3.34
CA PRO A 98 17.45 -6.69 -4.11
C PRO A 98 16.60 -7.59 -3.21
N GLY A 99 15.37 -7.87 -3.64
CA GLY A 99 14.41 -8.68 -2.89
C GLY A 99 13.96 -8.10 -1.55
N GLN A 100 14.23 -6.83 -1.26
CA GLN A 100 13.87 -6.20 0.01
C GLN A 100 12.77 -5.16 -0.11
N LEU A 101 12.36 -4.82 -1.32
CA LEU A 101 11.40 -3.76 -1.59
C LEU A 101 10.18 -4.29 -2.35
N PRO A 102 9.39 -5.21 -1.75
CA PRO A 102 8.21 -5.74 -2.41
C PRO A 102 7.17 -4.66 -2.67
N VAL A 103 6.36 -4.86 -3.70
CA VAL A 103 5.08 -4.15 -3.81
C VAL A 103 4.22 -4.54 -2.62
N ASN A 104 3.79 -3.57 -1.83
CA ASN A 104 2.89 -3.80 -0.71
C ASN A 104 1.42 -3.77 -1.16
N ALA A 105 0.52 -4.29 -0.32
CA ALA A 105 -0.91 -4.33 -0.63
C ALA A 105 -1.53 -2.97 -1.01
N THR A 106 -1.03 -1.87 -0.45
CA THR A 106 -1.51 -0.53 -0.77
C THR A 106 -1.08 -0.09 -2.17
N GLY A 107 0.15 -0.40 -2.57
CA GLY A 107 0.65 -0.16 -3.93
C GLY A 107 -0.11 -0.98 -4.96
N ALA A 108 -0.33 -2.27 -4.68
CA ALA A 108 -1.14 -3.14 -5.53
C ALA A 108 -2.58 -2.63 -5.68
N LEU A 109 -3.24 -2.25 -4.59
CA LEU A 109 -4.59 -1.69 -4.63
C LEU A 109 -4.63 -0.36 -5.42
N GLY A 110 -3.62 0.50 -5.28
CA GLY A 110 -3.54 1.75 -6.03
C GLY A 110 -3.42 1.53 -7.54
N ALA A 111 -2.64 0.53 -7.95
CA ALA A 111 -2.52 0.14 -9.35
C ALA A 111 -3.84 -0.39 -9.90
N ILE A 112 -4.45 -1.36 -9.20
CA ILE A 112 -5.72 -1.97 -9.61
C ILE A 112 -6.85 -0.93 -9.65
N ALA A 113 -6.93 -0.03 -8.67
CA ALA A 113 -7.92 1.05 -8.69
C ALA A 113 -7.73 1.98 -9.89
N SER A 114 -6.49 2.20 -10.32
CA SER A 114 -6.18 2.98 -11.53
C SER A 114 -6.60 2.23 -12.80
N GLU A 115 -6.42 0.91 -12.87
CA GLU A 115 -6.97 0.08 -13.96
C GLU A 115 -8.50 0.17 -14.07
N MET A 116 -9.17 0.29 -12.92
CA MET A 116 -10.63 0.48 -12.87
C MET A 116 -11.07 1.91 -13.23
N GLY A 117 -10.15 2.82 -13.55
CA GLY A 117 -10.45 4.23 -13.80
C GLY A 117 -10.85 5.03 -12.56
N ILE A 118 -10.62 4.49 -11.36
CA ILE A 118 -10.97 5.17 -10.10
C ILE A 118 -9.91 6.23 -9.83
N SER A 119 -10.36 7.48 -9.64
CA SER A 119 -9.45 8.57 -9.27
C SER A 119 -8.69 8.23 -7.99
N TRP A 120 -7.38 8.49 -7.98
CA TRP A 120 -6.53 8.30 -6.81
C TRP A 120 -7.04 9.03 -5.56
N ARG A 121 -7.78 10.14 -5.75
CA ARG A 121 -8.42 10.91 -4.68
C ARG A 121 -9.46 10.10 -3.91
N LEU A 122 -10.08 9.12 -4.57
CA LEU A 122 -11.11 8.23 -4.04
C LEU A 122 -10.55 6.91 -3.47
N CYS A 123 -9.28 6.56 -3.77
CA CYS A 123 -8.67 5.31 -3.29
C CYS A 123 -8.65 5.17 -1.76
N ARG A 124 -8.67 6.30 -1.02
CA ARG A 124 -8.81 6.27 0.45
C ARG A 124 -10.20 5.79 0.88
N GLY A 125 -11.25 6.11 0.12
CA GLY A 125 -12.60 5.64 0.37
C GLY A 125 -12.68 4.11 0.32
N LEU A 126 -12.04 3.49 -0.68
CA LEU A 126 -11.95 2.02 -0.77
C LEU A 126 -11.30 1.40 0.47
N ALA A 127 -10.23 2.01 0.97
CA ALA A 127 -9.58 1.55 2.20
C ALA A 127 -10.48 1.68 3.43
N VAL A 128 -11.26 2.76 3.55
CA VAL A 128 -12.21 2.96 4.65
C VAL A 128 -13.31 1.91 4.62
N ILE A 129 -13.88 1.63 3.45
CA ILE A 129 -14.91 0.59 3.27
C ILE A 129 -14.38 -0.79 3.68
N GLY A 130 -13.17 -1.15 3.25
CA GLY A 130 -12.58 -2.43 3.67
C GLY A 130 -12.34 -2.51 5.19
N ARG A 131 -11.98 -1.39 5.83
CA ARG A 131 -11.74 -1.34 7.29
C ARG A 131 -13.02 -1.39 8.10
N SER A 132 -14.13 -0.82 7.62
CA SER A 132 -15.39 -0.84 8.36
C SER A 132 -15.90 -2.27 8.58
N ILE A 133 -15.69 -3.16 7.61
CA ILE A 133 -16.02 -4.60 7.74
C ILE A 133 -15.24 -5.22 8.91
N GLY A 134 -13.93 -4.96 9.00
CA GLY A 134 -13.10 -5.44 10.11
C GLY A 134 -13.52 -4.86 11.47
N LEU A 135 -13.92 -3.58 11.52
CA LEU A 135 -14.43 -2.97 12.74
C LEU A 135 -15.72 -3.63 13.23
N VAL A 136 -16.64 -3.96 12.31
CA VAL A 136 -17.84 -4.74 12.66
C VAL A 136 -17.45 -6.11 13.22
N GLY A 137 -16.45 -6.77 12.63
CA GLY A 137 -15.89 -8.02 13.14
C GLY A 137 -15.38 -7.89 14.57
N HIS A 138 -14.61 -6.84 14.87
CA HIS A 138 -14.10 -6.57 16.23
C HIS A 138 -15.22 -6.29 17.22
N ILE A 139 -16.26 -5.54 16.84
CA ILE A 139 -17.44 -5.33 17.70
C ILE A 139 -18.12 -6.67 18.01
N ALA A 140 -18.31 -7.53 17.01
CA ALA A 140 -18.92 -8.83 17.20
C ALA A 140 -18.06 -9.76 18.08
N GLU A 141 -16.74 -9.65 18.00
CA GLU A 141 -15.80 -10.38 18.87
C GLU A 141 -15.90 -9.89 20.32
N GLU A 142 -15.86 -8.58 20.55
CA GLU A 142 -15.97 -7.98 21.89
C GLU A 142 -17.30 -8.33 22.57
N LEU A 143 -18.40 -8.40 21.80
CA LEU A 143 -19.70 -8.80 22.34
C LEU A 143 -19.76 -10.27 22.79
N ARG A 144 -18.96 -11.16 22.19
CA ARG A 144 -18.92 -12.60 22.53
C ARG A 144 -17.86 -12.92 23.57
N ASN A 145 -16.71 -12.28 23.49
CA ASN A 145 -15.57 -12.48 24.37
C ASN A 145 -14.96 -11.11 24.73
N PRO A 146 -15.52 -10.41 25.73
CA PRO A 146 -15.09 -9.06 26.07
C PRO A 146 -13.66 -9.03 26.63
N ILE A 147 -12.78 -8.21 26.05
CA ILE A 147 -11.40 -8.04 26.52
C ILE A 147 -11.14 -6.64 27.10
N ALA A 148 -12.02 -5.67 26.85
CA ALA A 148 -11.78 -4.27 27.20
C ALA A 148 -11.56 -4.07 28.71
N ARG A 149 -12.37 -4.74 29.54
CA ARG A 149 -12.25 -4.65 31.00
C ARG A 149 -10.94 -5.24 31.52
N GLU A 150 -10.55 -6.41 31.00
CA GLU A 150 -9.31 -7.06 31.38
C GLU A 150 -8.09 -6.21 31.02
N ILE A 151 -8.10 -5.60 29.82
CA ILE A 151 -7.05 -4.67 29.40
C ILE A 151 -6.97 -3.46 30.34
N TRP A 152 -8.11 -2.88 30.72
CA TRP A 152 -8.16 -1.76 31.66
C TRP A 152 -7.55 -2.14 33.01
N GLU A 153 -8.01 -3.24 33.61
CA GLU A 153 -7.55 -3.70 34.93
C GLU A 153 -6.04 -4.02 34.94
N ARG A 154 -5.53 -4.68 33.89
CA ARG A 154 -4.10 -4.98 33.76
C ARG A 154 -3.26 -3.71 33.60
N THR A 155 -3.74 -2.76 32.78
CA THR A 155 -3.04 -1.48 32.59
C THR A 155 -2.96 -0.70 33.89
N GLU A 156 -4.05 -0.65 34.67
CA GLU A 156 -4.09 0.01 35.97
C GLU A 156 -3.12 -0.63 36.97
N GLN A 157 -3.10 -1.98 37.03
CA GLN A 157 -2.18 -2.72 37.89
C GLN A 157 -0.72 -2.44 37.53
N GLU A 158 -0.38 -2.46 36.24
CA GLU A 158 0.99 -2.24 35.79
C GLU A 158 1.46 -0.80 36.06
N CYS A 159 0.60 0.19 35.79
CA CYS A 159 0.86 1.60 36.13
C CYS A 159 1.02 1.83 37.64
N SER A 160 0.23 1.15 38.46
CA SER A 160 0.23 1.30 39.92
C SER A 160 1.33 0.50 40.62
N SER A 161 1.93 -0.49 39.94
CA SER A 161 2.92 -1.41 40.52
C SER A 161 4.19 -0.73 41.07
N HIS A 162 4.50 0.48 40.59
CA HIS A 162 5.65 1.28 41.04
C HIS A 162 5.30 2.32 42.11
N VAL A 163 4.01 2.51 42.41
CA VAL A 163 3.55 3.46 43.43
C VAL A 163 3.35 2.70 44.74
N GLN A 164 4.44 2.56 45.52
CA GLN A 164 4.35 2.14 46.92
C GLN A 164 4.09 3.37 47.78
N TRP A 165 2.92 3.43 48.41
CA TRP A 165 2.62 4.38 49.50
C TRP A 165 2.98 3.76 50.84
#